data_AF-A0A534M403-F1
#
_entry.id   AF-A0A534M403-F1
#
_cell.length_a   1.000
_cell.length_b   1.000
_cell.length_c   1.000
_cell.angle_alpha   90.00
_cell.angle_beta   90.00
_cell.angle_gamma   90.00
#
_symmetry.space_group_name_H-M   'P 1'
#
loop_
_entity.id
_entity.type
_entity.pdbx_description
1 polymer ?
#
loop_
_entity_poly.entity_id
_entity_poly.type
_entity_poly.pdbx_seq_one_letter_code
_entity_poly.pdbx_strand_id
1 'polypeptide(L)'
;MQAHEFQRQQAIRQDVQIVPTPGDREVVQAAHRRLLDDPGDVDALFAVAAWDEIVGDQDHALQLLNRLVSRKPDYPGVWWLRARILKDLGRPRDAIACEEIAR
;
A
#
# COMPACT_ATOMS: atom_id res chain seq x y z
N MET A 1 6.00 -27.50 -16.27
CA MET A 1 6.57 -26.50 -15.34
C MET A 1 7.09 -25.38 -16.23
N GLN A 2 6.55 -24.17 -16.26
CA GLN A 2 5.96 -23.36 -15.21
C GLN A 2 4.74 -22.60 -15.76
N ALA A 3 3.61 -22.64 -15.06
CA ALA A 3 2.37 -21.95 -15.40
C ALA A 3 2.12 -20.81 -14.39
N HIS A 4 3.07 -19.88 -14.26
CA HIS A 4 2.99 -18.79 -13.27
C HIS A 4 3.23 -17.39 -13.84
N GLU A 5 3.21 -17.20 -15.17
CA GLU A 5 3.47 -15.88 -15.78
C GLU A 5 2.24 -15.19 -16.37
N PHE A 6 1.02 -15.74 -16.24
CA PHE A 6 -0.10 -15.29 -17.08
C PHE A 6 -1.30 -14.63 -16.40
N GLN A 7 -1.24 -14.22 -15.12
CA GLN A 7 -2.43 -13.66 -14.43
C GLN A 7 -2.26 -12.33 -13.68
N ARG A 8 -1.12 -11.62 -13.76
CA ARG A 8 -0.98 -10.29 -13.12
C ARG A 8 -1.24 -9.08 -14.04
N GLN A 9 -1.90 -9.25 -15.19
CA GLN A 9 -2.06 -8.15 -16.16
C GLN A 9 -3.48 -7.58 -16.30
N GLN A 10 -4.45 -7.97 -15.48
CA GLN A 10 -5.81 -7.45 -15.61
C GLN A 10 -6.46 -7.16 -14.25
N ALA A 11 -5.78 -6.39 -13.41
CA ALA A 11 -6.48 -5.60 -12.41
C ALA A 11 -6.92 -4.30 -13.10
N ILE A 12 -8.23 -4.14 -13.19
CA ILE A 12 -8.91 -2.99 -13.77
C ILE A 12 -8.35 -1.73 -13.11
N ARG A 13 -7.47 -1.02 -13.84
CA ARG A 13 -6.98 0.32 -13.45
C ARG A 13 -8.20 1.23 -13.43
N GLN A 14 -8.76 1.48 -12.25
CA GLN A 14 -9.65 2.61 -12.09
C GLN A 14 -8.81 3.89 -12.22
N ASP A 15 -9.41 4.90 -12.85
CA ASP A 15 -8.83 6.15 -13.32
C ASP A 15 -8.23 7.05 -12.22
N VAL A 16 -7.23 6.58 -11.48
CA VAL A 16 -6.36 7.46 -10.71
C VAL A 16 -5.41 8.12 -11.71
N GLN A 17 -5.81 9.31 -12.16
CA GLN A 17 -5.01 10.25 -12.98
C GLN A 17 -3.77 10.80 -12.23
N ILE A 18 -3.21 10.10 -11.25
CA ILE A 18 -1.93 10.48 -10.66
C ILE A 18 -0.84 9.82 -11.50
N VAL A 19 -0.34 10.56 -12.47
CA VAL A 19 0.85 10.15 -13.23
C VAL A 19 2.05 10.21 -12.28
N PRO A 20 2.69 9.07 -11.98
CA PRO A 20 3.79 9.09 -11.02
C PRO A 20 4.99 9.86 -11.54
N THR A 21 5.48 10.80 -10.75
CA THR A 21 6.63 11.61 -11.13
C THR A 21 7.93 10.81 -11.00
N PRO A 22 9.02 11.21 -11.69
CA PRO A 22 10.33 10.61 -11.48
C PRO A 22 10.78 10.67 -10.01
N GLY A 23 10.45 11.75 -9.29
CA GLY A 23 10.75 11.89 -7.86
C GLY A 23 10.04 10.83 -7.01
N ASP A 24 8.77 10.53 -7.30
CA ASP A 24 8.03 9.50 -6.58
C ASP A 24 8.67 8.11 -6.77
N ARG A 25 9.16 7.82 -7.98
CA ARG A 25 9.85 6.54 -8.27
C ARG A 25 11.15 6.42 -7.50
N GLU A 26 11.94 7.49 -7.39
CA GLU A 26 13.19 7.46 -6.63
C GLU A 26 12.93 7.20 -5.15
N VAL A 27 11.93 7.86 -4.57
CA VAL A 27 11.52 7.65 -3.17
C VAL A 27 11.14 6.19 -2.93
N VAL A 28 10.33 5.61 -3.82
CA VAL A 28 9.87 4.22 -3.67
C VAL A 28 11.01 3.23 -3.90
N GLN A 29 11.94 3.50 -4.83
CA GLN A 29 13.13 2.67 -5.00
C GLN A 29 14.04 2.71 -3.76
N ALA A 30 14.23 3.89 -3.16
CA ALA A 30 14.97 4.02 -1.92
C ALA A 30 14.28 3.26 -0.77
N ALA A 31 12.95 3.35 -0.67
CA ALA A 31 12.16 2.58 0.30
C ALA A 31 12.32 1.06 0.08
N HIS A 32 12.27 0.58 -1.17
CA HIS A 32 12.52 -0.85 -1.45
C HIS A 32 13.90 -1.31 -1.01
N ARG A 33 14.95 -0.50 -1.23
CA ARG A 33 16.30 -0.83 -0.75
C ARG A 33 16.33 -0.93 0.77
N ARG A 34 15.70 0.02 1.47
CA ARG A 34 15.58 -0.02 2.94
C ARG A 34 14.85 -1.28 3.41
N LEU A 35 13.82 -1.75 2.71
CA LEU A 35 13.13 -3.00 3.04
C LEU A 35 13.97 -4.26 2.80
N LEU A 36 14.98 -4.21 1.93
CA LEU A 36 15.92 -5.31 1.75
C LEU A 36 16.89 -5.39 2.94
N ASP A 37 17.32 -4.24 3.46
CA ASP A 37 18.23 -4.17 4.61
C ASP A 37 17.48 -4.40 5.94
N ASP A 38 16.32 -3.80 6.10
CA ASP A 38 15.40 -3.96 7.24
C ASP A 38 13.95 -4.18 6.74
N PRO A 39 13.49 -5.44 6.68
CA PRO A 39 12.10 -5.76 6.35
C PRO A 39 11.06 -5.21 7.34
N GLY A 40 11.50 -4.65 8.48
CA GLY A 40 10.67 -4.03 9.50
C GLY A 40 10.60 -2.52 9.46
N ASP A 41 11.29 -1.87 8.52
CA ASP A 41 11.33 -0.41 8.40
C ASP A 41 9.92 0.14 8.12
N VAL A 42 9.33 0.76 9.14
CA VAL A 42 7.95 1.24 9.09
C VAL A 42 7.74 2.40 8.11
N ASP A 43 8.76 3.25 7.91
CA ASP A 43 8.67 4.35 6.95
C ASP A 43 8.73 3.81 5.53
N ALA A 44 9.61 2.83 5.29
CA ALA A 44 9.72 2.19 3.99
C ALA A 44 8.47 1.35 3.66
N LEU A 45 7.91 0.64 4.64
CA LEU A 45 6.63 -0.07 4.49
C LEU A 45 5.50 0.88 4.11
N PHE A 46 5.43 2.07 4.73
CA PHE A 46 4.41 3.06 4.42
C PHE A 46 4.59 3.63 3.00
N ALA A 47 5.81 4.01 2.64
CA ALA A 47 6.11 4.61 1.34
C ALA A 47 5.78 3.64 0.19
N VAL A 48 6.13 2.36 0.32
CA VAL A 48 5.80 1.35 -0.69
C VAL A 48 4.29 1.07 -0.71
N ALA A 49 3.62 0.99 0.44
CA ALA A 49 2.17 0.79 0.47
C ALA A 49 1.39 1.95 -0.18
N ALA A 50 1.81 3.20 0.06
CA ALA A 50 1.20 4.38 -0.56
C ALA A 50 1.41 4.36 -2.08
N TRP A 51 2.58 3.91 -2.54
CA TRP A 51 2.84 3.75 -3.96
C TRP A 51 1.99 2.67 -4.60
N ASP A 52 1.89 1.51 -3.96
CA ASP A 52 1.10 0.38 -4.43
C ASP A 52 -0.38 0.74 -4.55
N GLU A 53 -0.89 1.56 -3.62
CA GLU A 53 -2.23 2.13 -3.72
C GLU A 53 -2.39 3.04 -4.96
N ILE A 54 -1.43 3.91 -5.24
CA ILE A 54 -1.45 4.79 -6.44
C ILE A 54 -1.41 3.99 -7.75
N VAL A 55 -0.59 2.94 -7.83
CA VAL A 55 -0.48 2.11 -9.04
C VAL A 55 -1.58 1.05 -9.16
N GLY A 56 -2.42 0.90 -8.13
CA GLY A 56 -3.59 0.03 -8.10
C GLY A 56 -3.34 -1.39 -7.56
N ASP A 57 -2.17 -1.68 -6.99
CA ASP A 57 -1.90 -2.95 -6.30
C ASP A 57 -2.39 -2.89 -4.84
N GLN A 58 -3.72 -2.79 -4.69
CA GLN A 58 -4.39 -2.59 -3.41
C GLN A 58 -4.16 -3.75 -2.43
N ASP A 59 -4.08 -4.99 -2.93
CA ASP A 59 -3.81 -6.17 -2.09
C ASP A 59 -2.42 -6.12 -1.49
N HIS A 60 -1.39 -5.79 -2.27
CA HIS A 60 -0.03 -5.66 -1.76
C HIS A 60 0.10 -4.51 -0.78
N ALA A 61 -0.53 -3.36 -1.07
CA ALA A 61 -0.60 -2.22 -0.15
C ALA A 61 -1.18 -2.63 1.22
N LEU A 62 -2.31 -3.35 1.25
CA LEU A 62 -2.90 -3.83 2.50
C LEU A 62 -1.98 -4.78 3.28
N GLN A 63 -1.23 -5.66 2.59
CA GLN A 63 -0.27 -6.55 3.24
C GLN A 63 0.87 -5.78 3.92
N LEU A 64 1.39 -4.75 3.25
CA LEU A 64 2.43 -3.88 3.79
C LEU A 64 1.90 -3.09 5.00
N LEU A 65 0.68 -2.55 4.91
CA LEU A 65 0.04 -1.84 6.03
C LEU A 65 -0.23 -2.77 7.22
N ASN A 66 -0.62 -4.03 7.00
CA ASN A 66 -0.75 -5.01 8.07
C ASN A 66 0.58 -5.24 8.81
N ARG A 67 1.68 -5.39 8.06
CA ARG A 67 3.03 -5.52 8.64
C ARG A 67 3.43 -4.26 9.41
N LEU A 68 3.11 -3.09 8.87
CA LEU A 68 3.38 -1.82 9.52
C LEU A 68 2.65 -1.72 10.85
N VAL A 69 1.32 -1.90 10.85
CA VAL A 69 0.48 -1.81 12.06
C VAL A 69 0.90 -2.83 13.13
N SER A 70 1.32 -4.02 12.71
CA SER A 70 1.82 -5.05 13.65
C SER A 70 3.08 -4.62 14.40
N ARG A 71 3.84 -3.65 13.87
CA ARG A 71 5.05 -3.09 14.48
C ARG A 71 4.80 -1.76 15.16
N LYS A 72 4.07 -0.88 14.49
CA LYS A 72 3.80 0.49 14.93
C LYS A 72 2.33 0.84 14.63
N PRO A 73 1.40 0.46 15.52
CA PRO A 73 -0.03 0.71 15.32
C PRO A 73 -0.41 2.19 15.41
N ASP A 74 0.45 3.04 16.00
CA ASP A 74 0.29 4.50 16.12
C ASP A 74 0.98 5.26 14.97
N TYR A 75 1.40 4.59 13.90
CA TYR A 75 2.07 5.23 12.78
C TYR A 75 1.17 6.27 12.09
N PRO A 76 1.64 7.51 11.87
CA PRO A 76 0.83 8.55 11.26
C PRO A 76 0.29 8.16 9.88
N GLY A 77 -1.03 8.30 9.70
CA GLY A 77 -1.67 8.10 8.39
C GLY A 77 -1.88 6.64 7.96
N VAL A 78 -1.40 5.64 8.71
CA VAL A 78 -1.55 4.22 8.34
C VAL A 78 -3.02 3.80 8.25
N TRP A 79 -3.82 4.22 9.22
CA TRP A 79 -5.24 3.87 9.30
C TRP A 79 -6.08 4.60 8.25
N TRP A 80 -5.72 5.85 7.93
CA TRP A 80 -6.35 6.62 6.84
C TRP A 80 -6.09 5.99 5.48
N LEU A 81 -4.83 5.64 5.18
CA LEU A 81 -4.48 4.99 3.92
C LEU A 81 -5.16 3.62 3.79
N ARG A 82 -5.16 2.83 4.87
CA ARG A 82 -5.83 1.53 4.92
C ARG A 82 -7.34 1.66 4.68
N ALA A 83 -7.99 2.66 5.29
CA ALA A 83 -9.41 2.93 5.07
C ALA A 83 -9.72 3.28 3.61
N ARG A 84 -8.88 4.11 2.98
CA ARG A 84 -9.02 4.48 1.57
C ARG A 84 -8.96 3.24 0.66
N ILE A 85 -7.93 2.41 0.83
CA ILE A 85 -7.78 1.17 0.05
C ILE A 85 -8.98 0.24 0.26
N LEU A 86 -9.48 0.10 1.50
CA LEU A 86 -10.64 -0.73 1.80
C LEU A 86 -11.93 -0.19 1.18
N LYS A 87 -12.08 1.13 1.03
CA LYS A 87 -13.21 1.74 0.29
C LYS A 87 -13.13 1.38 -1.19
N ASP A 88 -11.96 1.51 -1.80
CA ASP A 88 -11.77 1.23 -3.21
C ASP A 88 -11.98 -0.26 -3.55
N LEU A 89 -11.64 -1.15 -2.62
CA LEU A 89 -11.92 -2.59 -2.71
C LEU A 89 -13.39 -2.98 -2.43
N GLY A 90 -14.28 -2.01 -2.15
CA GLY A 90 -15.68 -2.28 -1.85
C GLY A 90 -15.92 -2.91 -0.47
N ARG A 91 -15.03 -2.66 0.51
CA ARG A 91 -15.12 -3.11 1.90
C ARG A 91 -15.38 -1.95 2.88
N PRO A 92 -16.52 -1.22 2.75
CA PRO A 92 -16.76 0.01 3.49
C PRO A 92 -16.88 -0.19 5.01
N ARG A 93 -17.34 -1.36 5.48
CA ARG A 93 -17.43 -1.66 6.92
C ARG A 93 -16.05 -1.67 7.59
N ASP A 94 -15.08 -2.31 6.94
CA ASP A 94 -13.70 -2.39 7.45
C ASP A 94 -13.00 -1.03 7.36
N ALA A 95 -13.33 -0.24 6.34
CA ALA A 95 -12.85 1.13 6.21
C ALA A 95 -13.32 2.01 7.37
N ILE A 96 -14.61 1.95 7.73
CA ILE A 96 -15.16 2.71 8.87
C ILE A 96 -14.43 2.34 10.16
N ALA A 97 -14.20 1.05 10.41
CA ALA A 97 -13.43 0.63 11.58
C ALA A 97 -12.00 1.22 11.60
N CYS A 98 -11.36 1.34 10.43
CA CYS A 98 -10.05 1.99 10.33
C CYS A 98 -10.14 3.50 10.58
N GLU A 99 -11.18 4.18 10.10
CA GLU A 99 -11.40 5.63 10.33
C GLU A 99 -11.70 5.94 11.80
N GLU A 100 -12.39 5.06 12.50
CA GLU A 100 -12.62 5.17 13.94
C GLU A 100 -11.32 5.09 14.73
N ILE A 101 -10.36 4.26 14.30
CA ILE A 101 -9.04 4.17 14.92
C ILE A 101 -8.18 5.41 14.58
N ALA A 102 -8.38 5.99 13.40
CA ALA A 102 -7.59 7.13 12.91
C ALA A 102 -8.00 8.49 13.51
N ARG A 103 -9.14 8.54 14.21
CA ARG A 103 -9.77 9.73 14.79
C ARG A 103 -9.20 10.09 16.16
#